data_AF-A0A7X9JJW7-F1
#
_entry.id   AF-A0A7X9JJW7-F1
#
_cell.length_a   1.000
_cell.length_b   1.000
_cell.length_c   1.000
_cell.angle_alpha   90.00
_cell.angle_beta   90.00
_cell.angle_gamma   90.00
#
_symmetry.space_group_name_H-M   'P 1'
#
loop_
_entity.id
_entity.type
_entity.pdbx_description
1 polymer ?
#
loop_
_entity_poly.entity_id
_entity_poly.type
_entity_poly.pdbx_seq_one_letter_code
_entity_poly.pdbx_strand_id
1 'polypeptide(L)' 'MVGFRHMLYNMGILQMKEYPLPILCVGNITVGGTGKTPHVEAIVRMLQEHYNIAVLSRGYKRKTKGFREVFIDSTAFEVG' A
#
# COMPACT_ATOMS: atom_id res chain seq x y z
N MET A 1 8.36 19.58 -8.54
CA MET A 1 9.58 18.81 -8.20
C MET A 1 9.29 17.30 -8.05
N VAL A 2 8.55 16.71 -8.99
CA VAL A 2 8.24 15.25 -9.03
C VAL A 2 9.11 14.55 -10.09
N GLY A 3 9.36 15.24 -11.21
CA GLY A 3 10.16 14.72 -12.33
C GLY A 3 11.61 14.36 -11.97
N PHE A 4 12.27 15.14 -11.12
CA PHE A 4 13.65 14.84 -10.70
C PHE A 4 13.76 13.52 -9.93
N ARG A 5 12.84 13.27 -8.98
CA ARG A 5 12.79 12.00 -8.25
C ARG A 5 12.48 10.83 -9.18
N HIS A 6 11.53 10.98 -10.11
CA HIS A 6 11.22 9.93 -11.09
C HIS A 6 12.43 9.64 -12.01
N MET A 7 13.14 10.68 -12.45
CA MET A 7 14.34 10.55 -13.25
C MET A 7 15.43 9.76 -12.53
N LEU A 8 15.65 9.99 -11.23
CA LEU A 8 16.62 9.23 -10.43
C LEU A 8 16.25 7.75 -10.27
N TYR A 9 14.96 7.40 -10.19
CA TYR A 9 14.52 6.00 -10.24
C TYR A 9 14.72 5.39 -11.62
N ASN A 10 14.36 6.11 -12.69
CA ASN A 10 14.52 5.62 -14.07
C ASN A 10 15.99 5.43 -14.46
N MET A 11 16.90 6.25 -13.93
CA MET A 11 18.34 6.13 -14.13
C MET A 11 18.99 5.06 -13.24
N GLY A 12 18.22 4.37 -12.39
CA GLY A 12 18.74 3.35 -11.46
C GLY A 12 19.61 3.90 -10.32
N ILE A 13 19.60 5.22 -10.10
CA ILE A 13 20.40 5.88 -9.06
C ILE A 13 19.79 5.62 -7.67
N LEU A 14 18.47 5.60 -7.58
CA LEU A 14 17.76 5.25 -6.34
C LEU A 14 17.57 3.75 -6.23
N GLN A 15 17.87 3.21 -5.05
CA GLN A 15 17.79 1.78 -4.77
C GLN A 15 16.35 1.27 -4.92
N MET A 16 16.17 0.27 -5.78
CA MET A 16 14.93 -0.48 -5.94
C MET A 16 15.03 -1.77 -5.12
N LYS A 17 13.92 -2.17 -4.50
CA LYS A 17 13.83 -3.44 -3.78
C LYS A 17 12.88 -4.35 -4.54
N GLU A 18 13.38 -5.53 -4.87
CA GLU A 18 12.59 -6.60 -5.47
C GLU A 18 12.31 -7.67 -4.42
N TYR A 19 11.15 -8.31 -4.55
CA TYR A 19 10.72 -9.36 -3.66
C TYR A 19 10.34 -10.58 -4.51
N PRO A 20 10.58 -11.81 -4.02
CA PRO A 20 10.28 -13.04 -4.78
C PRO A 20 8.77 -13.39 -4.82
N LEU A 21 7.90 -12.45 -4.41
CA LEU A 21 6.45 -12.62 -4.35
C LEU A 21 5.75 -11.59 -5.25
N PRO A 22 4.59 -11.94 -5.84
CA PRO A 22 3.84 -11.01 -6.66
C PRO A 22 3.33 -9.83 -5.82
N ILE A 23 3.62 -8.60 -6.27
CA ILE A 23 3.20 -7.36 -5.60
C ILE A 23 2.26 -6.59 -6.52
N LEU A 24 1.06 -6.27 -6.01
CA LEU A 24 0.09 -5.42 -6.69
C LEU A 24 0.01 -4.05 -5.99
N CYS A 25 0.47 -3.00 -6.68
CA CYS A 25 0.42 -1.63 -6.18
C CYS A 25 -0.85 -0.92 -6.66
N VAL A 26 -1.78 -0.62 -5.75
CA VAL A 26 -3.00 0.15 -6.04
C VAL A 26 -2.81 1.61 -5.62
N GLY A 27 -2.73 2.51 -6.59
CA GLY A 27 -2.53 3.95 -6.41
C GLY A 27 -3.58 4.80 -7.10
N ASN A 28 -3.56 6.11 -6.85
CA ASN A 28 -4.30 7.07 -7.68
C ASN A 28 -3.41 8.27 -7.98
N ILE A 29 -3.61 8.89 -9.13
CA ILE A 29 -2.88 10.08 -9.58
C ILE A 29 -3.44 11.35 -8.88
N THR A 30 -4.73 11.35 -8.55
CA THR A 30 -5.44 12.48 -7.92
C THR A 30 -5.49 12.37 -6.39
N VAL A 31 -5.32 13.50 -5.70
CA VAL A 31 -5.55 13.63 -4.25
C VAL A 31 -7.04 13.74 -3.94
N GLY A 32 -7.58 12.90 -3.06
CA GLY A 32 -9.01 12.85 -2.72
C GLY A 32 -9.55 11.43 -2.51
N GLY A 33 -10.80 11.32 -2.04
CA GLY A 33 -11.51 10.06 -1.81
C GLY A 33 -11.84 9.33 -3.11
N THR A 34 -10.84 8.70 -3.70
CA THR A 34 -10.90 8.19 -5.08
C THR A 34 -11.25 6.70 -5.15
N GLY A 35 -12.07 6.22 -4.22
CA GLY A 35 -12.53 4.82 -4.21
C GLY A 35 -11.44 3.76 -4.13
N LYS A 36 -10.21 4.09 -3.69
CA LYS A 36 -9.11 3.12 -3.59
C LYS A 36 -9.45 1.97 -2.64
N THR A 37 -10.03 2.27 -1.48
CA THR A 37 -10.44 1.25 -0.49
C THR A 37 -11.45 0.25 -1.06
N PRO A 38 -12.61 0.67 -1.61
CA PRO A 38 -13.54 -0.30 -2.21
C PRO A 38 -12.95 -1.03 -3.42
N HIS A 39 -12.04 -0.42 -4.17
CA HIS A 39 -11.34 -1.12 -5.27
C HIS A 39 -10.38 -2.20 -4.77
N VAL A 40 -9.61 -1.94 -3.71
CA VAL A 40 -8.74 -2.93 -3.07
C VAL A 40 -9.59 -4.09 -2.52
N GLU A 41 -10.71 -3.80 -1.86
CA GLU A 41 -11.63 -4.84 -1.37
C GLU A 41 -12.17 -5.72 -2.50
N ALA A 42 -12.53 -5.14 -3.64
CA ALA A 42 -12.99 -5.90 -4.80
C ALA A 42 -11.89 -6.85 -5.33
N ILE A 43 -10.65 -6.37 -5.44
CA ILE A 43 -9.51 -7.20 -5.87
C ILE A 43 -9.26 -8.34 -4.88
N VAL A 44 -9.24 -8.04 -3.58
CA VAL A 44 -9.06 -9.06 -2.54
C VAL A 44 -10.15 -10.12 -2.64
N ARG A 45 -11.41 -9.71 -2.82
CA ARG A 45 -12.54 -10.65 -2.95
C ARG A 45 -12.40 -11.60 -4.14
N MET A 46 -11.87 -11.12 -5.26
CA MET A 46 -11.68 -11.93 -6.47
C MET A 46 -10.49 -12.91 -6.35
N LEU A 47 -9.46 -12.54 -5.60
CA LEU A 47 -8.21 -13.28 -5.56
C LEU A 47 -8.05 -14.15 -4.31
N GLN A 48 -8.79 -13.88 -3.23
CA GLN A 48 -8.66 -14.61 -1.96
C GLN A 48 -9.01 -16.10 -2.07
N GLU A 49 -9.78 -16.51 -3.07
CA GLU A 49 -10.11 -17.92 -3.33
C GLU A 49 -8.92 -18.71 -3.91
N HIS A 50 -7.95 -18.00 -4.50
CA HIS A 50 -6.82 -18.60 -5.21
C HIS A 50 -5.46 -18.29 -4.55
N TYR A 51 -5.37 -17.25 -3.72
CA TYR A 51 -4.11 -16.77 -3.15
C TYR A 51 -4.26 -16.41 -1.68
N ASN A 52 -3.18 -16.61 -0.91
CA ASN A 52 -3.03 -16.04 0.42
C ASN A 52 -2.62 -14.57 0.28
N ILE A 53 -3.54 -13.66 0.58
CA ILE A 53 -3.35 -12.22 0.35
C ILE A 53 -3.04 -11.51 1.65
N ALA A 54 -2.01 -10.65 1.62
CA ALA A 54 -1.75 -9.65 2.65
C ALA A 54 -1.92 -8.25 2.07
N VAL A 55 -2.66 -7.39 2.76
CA VAL A 55 -2.87 -5.99 2.35
C VAL A 55 -1.95 -5.08 3.17
N LEU A 56 -1.08 -4.34 2.50
CA LEU A 56 -0.24 -3.33 3.15
C LEU A 56 -0.89 -1.94 3.00
N SER A 57 -1.22 -1.34 4.13
CA SER A 57 -1.67 0.06 4.20
C SER A 57 -0.58 0.95 4.81
N ARG A 58 -0.62 2.24 4.48
CA ARG A 58 0.28 3.25 5.07
C ARG A 58 -0.06 3.55 6.54
N GLY A 59 -1.28 3.26 6.98
CA GLY A 59 -1.78 3.60 8.32
C GLY A 59 -1.82 5.11 8.55
N TYR A 60 -2.58 5.83 7.71
CA TYR A 60 -2.65 7.28 7.74
C TYR A 60 -3.28 7.78 9.05
N LYS A 61 -2.70 8.81 9.68
CA LYS A 61 -3.14 9.40 10.97
C LYS A 61 -3.07 8.52 12.22
N ARG A 62 -2.50 7.31 12.17
CA ARG A 62 -2.24 6.52 13.38
C ARG A 62 -1.22 7.19 14.31
N LYS A 63 -1.32 6.93 15.61
CA LYS A 63 -0.42 7.45 16.65
C LYS A 63 0.86 6.60 16.82
N THR A 64 0.83 5.35 16.36
CA THR A 64 1.96 4.42 16.46
C THR A 64 3.00 4.66 15.37
N LYS A 65 4.24 4.16 15.55
CA LYS A 65 5.34 4.28 14.58
C LYS A 65 5.88 2.90 14.21
N GLY A 66 6.57 2.79 13.07
CA GLY A 66 7.16 1.53 12.60
C GLY A 66 6.15 0.56 12.00
N PHE A 67 6.61 -0.64 11.62
CA PHE A 67 5.73 -1.71 11.14
C PHE A 67 4.72 -2.10 12.22
N ARG A 68 3.47 -2.32 11.82
CA ARG A 68 2.43 -2.80 12.73
C ARG A 68 1.45 -3.69 11.97
N GLU A 69 1.24 -4.88 12.51
CA GLU A 69 0.19 -5.79 12.09
C GLU A 69 -1.16 -5.32 12.64
N VAL A 70 -2.22 -5.55 11.86
CA VAL A 70 -3.59 -5.12 12.18
C VAL A 70 -4.39 -6.35 12.61
N PHE A 71 -4.91 -6.31 13.83
CA PHE A 71 -5.77 -7.35 14.39
C PHE A 71 -7.21 -6.84 14.53
N ILE A 72 -8.17 -7.75 14.74
CA ILE A 72 -9.60 -7.42 14.85
C ILE A 72 -9.91 -6.47 16.02
N ASP A 73 -9.12 -6.53 17.08
CA ASP A 73 -9.21 -5.68 18.27
C ASP A 73 -8.38 -4.38 18.16
N SER A 74 -7.65 -4.18 17.07
CA SER A 74 -6.85 -2.98 16.86
C SER A 74 -7.74 -1.75 16.66
N THR A 75 -7.41 -0.67 17.36
CA THR A 75 -8.16 0.59 17.25
C THR A 75 -7.69 1.43 16.07
N ALA A 76 -8.57 2.27 15.51
CA ALA A 76 -8.19 3.21 14.44
C ALA A 76 -7.02 4.14 14.84
N PHE A 77 -6.92 4.52 16.13
CA PHE A 77 -5.77 5.31 16.60
C PHE A 77 -4.44 4.57 16.50
N GLU A 78 -4.46 3.23 16.54
CA GLU A 78 -3.26 2.41 16.48
C GLU A 78 -2.85 2.06 15.05
N VAL A 79 -3.81 1.89 14.14
CA VAL A 79 -3.55 1.35 12.79
C VAL A 79 -3.86 2.31 11.66
N GLY A 80 -4.62 3.38 11.93
CA GLY A 80 -4.93 4.46 10.99
C GLY A 80 -6.32 4.34 10.42
#